data_AF-A0AAW2K5W2-F1
#
_entry.id   AF-A0AAW2K5W2-F1
#
_cell.length_a   1.000
_cell.length_b   1.000
_cell.length_c   1.000
_cell.angle_alpha   90.00
_cell.angle_beta   90.00
_cell.angle_gamma   90.00
#
_symmetry.space_group_name_H-M   'P 1'
#
loop_
_entity.id
_entity.type
_entity.pdbx_description
1 polymer ?
#
loop_
_entity_poly.entity_id
_entity_poly.type
_entity_poly.pdbx_seq_one_letter_code
_entity_poly.pdbx_strand_id
1 'polypeptide(L)'
;MVEVRYVWLPKGTYAKLQSVELGFSDIPNHKAVLETALRQHATLSQGDMLTVNHGVLTYHLRVLELKPSSSISVLETDIEVDIMGPESAERANQHVLKPLILGKPESGVVDEGSYMYYKFSIDDDTWNKISSKDAKFVVNLESQTQDGDIDLYVSKHPLLFPTQHQHMWSSHDMGSKALVLGAEDQNFGSGTYSVAVYGFKGTSKYLVSVIVQDVSRQKLGQYAASSSSFAEVDTVECRNCKRYVPSRTIALHEAYCSRHNIICQHAGCGVVLRTEEAESHVHCEKCGKAFQRGEIEKHMKVFHEPLYCS
;
A
#
# COMPACT_ATOMS: atom_id res chain seq x y z
N MET A 1 2.83 49.28 14.16
CA MET A 1 3.47 50.27 13.27
C MET A 1 4.65 49.55 12.62
N VAL A 2 4.67 49.45 11.29
CA VAL A 2 5.75 48.76 10.55
C VAL A 2 6.77 49.81 10.14
N GLU A 3 8.03 49.62 10.51
CA GLU A 3 9.13 50.52 10.15
C GLU A 3 9.89 49.96 8.95
N VAL A 4 10.07 50.76 7.91
CA VAL A 4 10.73 50.35 6.66
C VAL A 4 12.06 51.12 6.53
N ARG A 5 13.16 50.39 6.29
CA ARG A 5 14.50 50.96 6.13
C ARG A 5 15.19 50.31 4.93
N TYR A 6 16.01 51.09 4.23
CA TYR A 6 16.84 50.57 3.14
C TYR A 6 18.15 50.00 3.71
N VAL A 7 18.46 48.75 3.39
CA VAL A 7 19.63 48.03 3.92
C VAL A 7 20.27 47.22 2.80
N TRP A 8 21.61 47.25 2.73
CA TRP A 8 22.38 46.36 1.86
C TRP A 8 22.62 45.02 2.55
N LEU A 9 22.14 43.93 1.96
CA LEU A 9 22.35 42.59 2.48
C LEU A 9 23.57 41.92 1.83
N PRO A 10 24.42 41.23 2.61
CA PRO A 10 25.52 40.46 2.05
C PRO A 10 24.99 39.26 1.25
N LYS A 11 25.76 38.82 0.26
CA LYS A 11 25.45 37.57 -0.47
C LYS A 11 25.56 36.37 0.47
N GLY A 12 24.57 35.48 0.39
CA GLY A 12 24.57 34.24 1.14
C GLY A 12 25.65 33.28 0.69
N THR A 13 26.27 32.58 1.64
CA THR A 13 27.21 31.49 1.37
C THR A 13 26.72 30.16 1.92
N TYR A 14 25.93 30.19 3.01
CA TYR A 14 25.39 29.00 3.64
C TYR A 14 24.01 29.26 4.23
N ALA A 15 23.12 28.29 4.12
CA ALA A 15 21.81 28.28 4.74
C ALA A 15 21.52 26.91 5.37
N LYS A 16 21.15 26.93 6.66
CA LYS A 16 20.66 25.76 7.37
C LYS A 16 19.14 25.82 7.44
N LEU A 17 18.50 24.89 6.78
CA LEU A 17 17.06 24.80 6.68
C LEU A 17 16.57 23.56 7.42
N GLN A 18 15.43 23.69 8.09
CA GLN A 18 14.78 22.57 8.76
C GLN A 18 13.42 22.35 8.15
N SER A 19 13.16 21.13 7.67
CA SER A 19 11.83 20.78 7.21
C SER A 19 10.87 20.65 8.39
N VAL A 20 9.68 21.24 8.24
CA VAL A 20 8.58 21.08 9.20
C VAL A 20 7.94 19.71 8.98
N GLU A 21 7.70 19.35 7.73
CA GLU A 21 7.19 18.04 7.33
C GLU A 21 8.32 17.04 7.10
N LEU A 22 7.99 15.75 7.28
CA LEU A 22 8.86 14.63 6.93
C LEU A 22 8.84 14.37 5.41
N GLY A 23 9.92 13.79 4.90
CA GLY A 23 9.97 13.32 3.51
C GLY A 23 10.42 14.34 2.46
N PHE A 24 10.77 15.58 2.84
CA PHE A 24 11.38 16.52 1.88
C PHE A 24 12.64 15.94 1.23
N SER A 25 13.52 15.31 2.03
CA SER A 25 14.73 14.63 1.56
C SER A 25 14.44 13.41 0.68
N ASP A 26 13.22 12.87 0.74
CA ASP A 26 12.81 11.70 -0.02
C ASP A 26 12.29 12.05 -1.41
N ILE A 27 12.07 13.33 -1.71
CA ILE A 27 11.65 13.79 -3.03
C ILE A 27 12.79 13.51 -4.04
N PRO A 28 12.49 12.87 -5.19
CA PRO A 28 13.45 12.75 -6.29
C PRO A 28 13.92 14.14 -6.72
N ASN A 29 15.23 14.37 -6.76
CA ASN A 29 15.82 15.69 -7.08
C ASN A 29 15.40 16.82 -6.12
N HIS A 30 15.18 16.54 -4.82
CA HIS A 30 14.82 17.55 -3.79
C HIS A 30 15.70 18.82 -3.83
N LYS A 31 16.98 18.71 -4.20
CA LYS A 31 17.89 19.85 -4.38
C LYS A 31 17.42 20.82 -5.47
N ALA A 32 17.04 20.32 -6.64
CA ALA A 32 16.58 21.14 -7.75
C ALA A 32 15.22 21.80 -7.47
N VAL A 33 14.35 21.08 -6.75
CA VAL A 33 13.06 21.62 -6.28
C VAL A 33 13.28 22.78 -5.31
N LEU A 34 14.20 22.60 -4.36
CA LEU A 34 14.57 23.65 -3.41
C LEU A 34 15.19 24.86 -4.11
N GLU A 35 16.11 24.64 -5.04
CA GLU A 35 16.75 25.70 -5.82
C GLU A 35 15.71 26.53 -6.58
N THR A 36 14.72 25.85 -7.18
CA THR A 36 13.62 26.52 -7.89
C THR A 36 12.79 27.40 -6.95
N ALA A 37 12.50 26.92 -5.74
CA ALA A 37 11.78 27.69 -4.73
C ALA A 37 12.62 28.89 -4.22
N LEU A 38 13.93 28.70 -4.00
CA LEU A 38 14.83 29.77 -3.59
C LEU A 38 14.98 30.86 -4.64
N ARG A 39 14.95 30.52 -5.93
CA ARG A 39 14.96 31.50 -7.04
C ARG A 39 13.76 32.44 -7.03
N GLN A 40 12.65 32.08 -6.37
CA GLN A 40 11.49 32.95 -6.20
C GLN A 40 11.65 33.98 -5.08
N HIS A 41 12.73 33.88 -4.30
CA HIS A 41 13.02 34.76 -3.18
C HIS A 41 14.24 35.63 -3.50
N ALA A 42 14.20 36.91 -3.15
CA ALA A 42 15.36 37.80 -3.30
C ALA A 42 16.27 37.77 -2.06
N THR A 43 15.69 37.49 -0.90
CA THR A 43 16.35 37.57 0.41
C THR A 43 15.86 36.43 1.30
N LEU A 44 16.71 35.98 2.21
CA LEU A 44 16.33 35.08 3.31
C LEU A 44 16.74 35.71 4.64
N SER A 45 15.88 35.58 5.64
CA SER A 45 16.18 35.93 7.04
C SER A 45 16.03 34.72 7.94
N GLN A 46 16.80 34.71 9.02
CA GLN A 46 16.73 33.68 10.04
C GLN A 46 15.35 33.69 10.70
N GLY A 47 14.73 32.52 10.80
CA GLY A 47 13.36 32.36 11.28
C GLY A 47 12.29 32.40 10.18
N ASP A 48 12.65 32.77 8.94
CA ASP A 48 11.70 32.73 7.82
C ASP A 48 11.23 31.30 7.53
N MET A 49 10.04 31.18 6.96
CA MET A 49 9.45 29.92 6.54
C MET A 49 9.30 29.91 5.02
N LEU A 50 10.05 29.04 4.36
CA LEU A 50 10.03 28.85 2.92
C LEU A 50 9.01 27.79 2.54
N THR A 51 8.11 28.13 1.63
CA THR A 51 7.16 27.17 1.06
C THR A 51 7.73 26.58 -0.22
N VAL A 52 7.88 25.25 -0.24
CA VAL A 52 8.38 24.50 -1.39
C VAL A 52 7.28 23.57 -1.89
N ASN A 53 6.84 23.80 -3.12
CA ASN A 53 5.80 23.01 -3.75
C ASN A 53 6.40 21.97 -4.71
N HIS A 54 5.95 20.72 -4.58
CA HIS A 54 6.30 19.65 -5.51
C HIS A 54 5.05 18.83 -5.88
N GLY A 55 4.52 19.07 -7.07
CA GLY A 55 3.25 18.46 -7.50
C GLY A 55 2.09 18.92 -6.62
N VAL A 56 1.48 17.98 -5.89
CA VAL A 56 0.37 18.23 -4.95
C VAL A 56 0.83 18.43 -3.51
N LEU A 57 2.13 18.29 -3.25
CA LEU A 57 2.70 18.36 -1.90
C LEU A 57 3.30 19.74 -1.65
N THR A 58 3.04 20.27 -0.47
CA THR A 58 3.59 21.53 0.02
C THR A 58 4.42 21.25 1.26
N TYR A 59 5.69 21.65 1.21
CA TYR A 59 6.64 21.52 2.30
C TYR A 59 7.01 22.91 2.81
N HIS A 60 7.23 23.03 4.11
CA HIS A 60 7.66 24.23 4.78
C HIS A 60 9.05 23.99 5.35
N LEU A 61 10.00 24.84 4.94
CA LEU A 61 11.38 24.80 5.43
C LEU A 61 11.63 26.05 6.27
N ARG A 62 11.84 25.88 7.57
CA ARG A 62 12.24 26.96 8.46
C ARG A 62 13.73 27.25 8.30
N VAL A 63 14.08 28.52 8.18
CA VAL A 63 15.47 28.98 8.16
C VAL A 63 16.02 29.03 9.59
N LEU A 64 16.98 28.17 9.91
CA LEU A 64 17.58 28.10 11.24
C LEU A 64 18.83 28.97 11.38
N GLU A 65 19.70 28.95 10.38
CA GLU A 65 20.98 29.66 10.39
C GLU A 65 21.34 30.11 8.98
N LEU A 66 21.91 31.32 8.86
CA LEU A 66 22.39 31.89 7.60
C LEU A 66 23.81 32.43 7.81
N LYS A 67 24.63 32.39 6.76
CA LYS A 67 25.95 33.03 6.74
C LYS A 67 26.10 33.93 5.52
N PRO A 68 26.75 35.11 5.66
CA PRO A 68 27.49 35.59 6.83
C PRO A 68 26.66 36.35 7.88
N SER A 69 25.38 36.61 7.62
CA SER A 69 24.51 37.42 8.49
C SER A 69 23.16 36.71 8.71
N SER A 70 22.39 37.14 9.71
CA SER A 70 21.03 36.64 9.97
C SER A 70 20.03 36.99 8.87
N SER A 71 20.38 37.89 7.95
CA SER A 71 19.64 38.17 6.72
C SER A 71 20.62 38.30 5.56
N ILE A 72 20.35 37.60 4.46
CA ILE A 72 21.22 37.51 3.30
C ILE A 72 20.45 37.73 1.99
N SER A 73 21.17 38.15 0.96
CA SER A 73 20.68 38.13 -0.42
C SER A 73 20.95 36.76 -1.04
N VAL A 74 19.93 36.20 -1.71
CA VAL A 74 20.02 34.91 -2.41
C VAL A 74 19.96 35.06 -3.94
N LEU A 75 20.01 36.29 -4.43
CA LEU A 75 20.04 36.59 -5.86
C LEU A 75 21.41 36.25 -6.45
N GLU A 76 21.41 35.43 -7.51
CA GLU A 76 22.59 35.12 -8.34
C GLU A 76 23.82 34.74 -7.50
N THR A 77 23.61 33.87 -6.52
CA THR A 77 24.66 33.40 -5.63
C THR A 77 24.49 31.91 -5.38
N ASP A 78 25.62 31.21 -5.33
CA ASP A 78 25.67 29.80 -4.97
C ASP A 78 25.72 29.71 -3.45
N ILE A 79 24.69 29.11 -2.85
CA ILE A 79 24.56 28.94 -1.41
C ILE A 79 24.64 27.45 -1.10
N GLU A 80 25.50 27.08 -0.16
CA GLU A 80 25.49 25.74 0.39
C GLU A 80 24.28 25.56 1.31
N VAL A 81 23.43 24.59 1.02
CA VAL A 81 22.23 24.33 1.79
C VAL A 81 22.34 23.02 2.55
N ASP A 82 22.20 23.11 3.88
CA ASP A 82 22.10 21.96 4.77
C ASP A 82 20.64 21.80 5.23
N ILE A 83 20.08 20.62 4.99
CA ILE A 83 18.67 20.32 5.27
C ILE A 83 18.61 19.36 6.44
N MET A 84 18.07 19.85 7.55
CA MET A 84 17.76 19.05 8.72
C MET A 84 16.34 18.51 8.65
N GLY A 85 16.16 17.29 9.16
CA GLY A 85 14.82 16.77 9.46
C GLY A 85 14.12 17.56 10.57
N PRO A 86 12.82 17.29 10.80
CA PRO A 86 12.01 18.03 11.75
C PRO A 86 12.48 17.89 13.20
N GLU A 87 12.35 18.98 13.96
CA GLU A 87 12.83 19.15 15.36
C GLU A 87 12.07 18.28 16.37
N SER A 88 10.81 17.96 16.10
CA SER A 88 10.00 17.09 16.95
C SER A 88 9.03 16.30 16.09
N ALA A 89 9.12 14.97 16.12
CA ALA A 89 8.17 14.05 15.51
C ALA A 89 6.77 14.07 16.20
N GLU A 90 6.51 15.04 17.08
CA GLU A 90 5.44 15.00 18.06
C GLU A 90 4.33 16.03 17.83
N ARG A 91 4.42 16.89 16.79
CA ARG A 91 3.46 17.99 16.58
C ARG A 91 2.71 18.04 15.26
N ALA A 92 2.56 16.90 14.59
CA ALA A 92 1.45 16.74 13.66
C ALA A 92 1.07 15.27 13.56
N ASN A 93 -0.22 15.00 13.40
CA ASN A 93 -0.74 13.78 12.79
C ASN A 93 -0.14 13.65 11.38
N GLN A 94 1.14 13.29 11.26
CA GLN A 94 1.86 13.26 10.00
C GLN A 94 2.37 11.87 9.70
N HIS A 95 1.80 11.34 8.64
CA HIS A 95 2.10 10.09 8.00
C HIS A 95 3.55 10.05 7.50
N VAL A 96 4.35 9.12 8.03
CA VAL A 96 5.76 8.94 7.64
C VAL A 96 5.88 7.76 6.69
N LEU A 97 6.52 7.97 5.54
CA LEU A 97 6.85 6.88 4.61
C LEU A 97 8.06 6.09 5.11
N LYS A 98 7.81 4.94 5.71
CA LYS A 98 8.88 4.02 6.12
C LYS A 98 9.45 3.30 4.89
N PRO A 99 10.77 3.13 4.77
CA PRO A 99 11.33 2.36 3.67
C PRO A 99 10.90 0.89 3.77
N LEU A 100 10.46 0.30 2.66
CA LEU A 100 10.12 -1.11 2.54
C LEU A 100 11.04 -1.75 1.50
N ILE A 101 11.85 -2.70 1.94
CA ILE A 101 12.88 -3.33 1.12
C ILE A 101 12.30 -4.59 0.47
N LEU A 102 12.53 -4.77 -0.83
CA LEU A 102 12.13 -5.98 -1.54
C LEU A 102 12.65 -7.25 -0.86
N GLY A 103 11.76 -8.21 -0.62
CA GLY A 103 12.06 -9.48 0.03
C GLY A 103 12.21 -9.42 1.55
N LYS A 104 12.14 -8.24 2.17
CA LYS A 104 12.22 -8.09 3.63
C LYS A 104 10.87 -7.63 4.19
N PRO A 105 10.20 -8.48 4.98
CA PRO A 105 8.97 -8.07 5.63
C PRO A 105 9.24 -7.06 6.75
N GLU A 106 8.35 -6.09 6.88
CA GLU A 106 8.33 -5.08 7.93
C GLU A 106 7.10 -5.27 8.81
N SER A 107 7.30 -5.19 10.13
CA SER A 107 6.20 -5.27 11.10
C SER A 107 5.70 -3.88 11.48
N GLY A 108 4.41 -3.78 11.79
CA GLY A 108 3.80 -2.53 12.21
C GLY A 108 2.59 -2.75 13.10
N VAL A 109 2.13 -1.65 13.69
CA VAL A 109 0.88 -1.57 14.46
C VAL A 109 0.12 -0.38 13.93
N VAL A 110 -1.18 -0.55 13.68
CA VAL A 110 -2.06 0.52 13.23
C VAL A 110 -3.34 0.49 14.08
N ASP A 111 -3.74 1.67 14.55
CA ASP A 111 -4.99 1.85 15.27
C ASP A 111 -6.16 2.06 14.30
N GLU A 112 -7.38 1.82 14.78
CA GLU A 112 -8.60 2.07 14.00
C GLU A 112 -8.67 3.52 13.51
N GLY A 113 -9.00 3.71 12.24
CA GLY A 113 -9.07 5.03 11.59
C GLY A 113 -7.70 5.64 11.24
N SER A 114 -6.60 4.97 11.59
CA SER A 114 -5.24 5.48 11.37
C SER A 114 -4.56 4.79 10.18
N TYR A 115 -3.52 5.44 9.65
CA TYR A 115 -2.73 4.93 8.54
C TYR A 115 -1.25 4.82 8.89
N MET A 116 -0.62 3.78 8.35
CA MET A 116 0.82 3.59 8.34
C MET A 116 1.31 3.50 6.90
N TYR A 117 2.36 4.25 6.58
CA TYR A 117 2.83 4.40 5.21
C TYR A 117 4.21 3.81 5.01
N TYR A 118 4.40 3.23 3.83
CA TYR A 118 5.65 2.63 3.39
C TYR A 118 5.98 3.06 1.97
N LYS A 119 7.26 3.09 1.62
CA LYS A 119 7.73 3.39 0.26
C LYS A 119 8.69 2.31 -0.23
N PHE A 120 8.61 1.99 -1.51
CA PHE A 120 9.56 1.12 -2.19
C PHE A 120 9.79 1.61 -3.62
N SER A 121 10.88 1.17 -4.25
CA SER A 121 11.21 1.52 -5.63
C SER A 121 11.44 0.26 -6.44
N ILE A 122 10.97 0.27 -7.68
CA ILE A 122 11.24 -0.75 -8.68
C ILE A 122 12.22 -0.14 -9.67
N ASP A 123 13.44 -0.67 -9.70
CA ASP A 123 14.46 -0.33 -10.69
C ASP A 123 14.16 -0.98 -12.06
N ASP A 124 14.86 -0.52 -13.10
CA ASP A 124 14.64 -1.00 -14.47
C ASP A 124 15.00 -2.48 -14.65
N ASP A 125 16.00 -3.01 -13.94
CA ASP A 125 16.37 -4.44 -14.01
C ASP A 125 15.27 -5.33 -13.42
N THR A 126 14.70 -4.91 -12.30
CA THR A 126 13.56 -5.57 -11.66
C THR A 126 12.31 -5.48 -12.56
N TRP A 127 12.06 -4.31 -13.16
CA TRP A 127 10.96 -4.13 -14.10
C TRP A 127 11.12 -5.01 -15.35
N ASN A 128 12.32 -5.13 -15.90
CA ASN A 128 12.58 -5.95 -17.09
C ASN A 128 12.14 -7.41 -16.88
N LYS A 129 12.41 -7.99 -15.69
CA LYS A 129 11.98 -9.36 -15.33
C LYS A 129 10.46 -9.52 -15.21
N ILE A 130 9.77 -8.48 -14.78
CA ILE A 130 8.30 -8.48 -14.68
C ILE A 130 7.70 -8.28 -16.07
N SER A 131 8.25 -7.35 -16.86
CA SER A 131 7.78 -7.01 -18.21
C SER A 131 7.92 -8.17 -19.19
N SER A 132 8.91 -9.05 -18.99
CA SER A 132 9.07 -10.29 -19.77
C SER A 132 8.02 -11.36 -19.42
N LYS A 133 7.15 -11.10 -18.43
CA LYS A 133 6.12 -12.02 -17.89
C LYS A 133 6.70 -13.26 -17.17
N ASP A 134 7.99 -13.25 -16.86
CA ASP A 134 8.66 -14.32 -16.12
C ASP A 134 8.46 -14.19 -14.60
N ALA A 135 8.06 -13.00 -14.13
CA ALA A 135 7.84 -12.71 -12.73
C ALA A 135 6.59 -11.85 -12.50
N LYS A 136 6.00 -11.98 -11.31
CA LYS A 136 4.91 -11.14 -10.80
C LYS A 136 5.38 -10.34 -9.59
N PHE A 137 4.92 -9.12 -9.47
CA PHE A 137 5.16 -8.31 -8.28
C PHE A 137 4.02 -8.52 -7.29
N VAL A 138 4.33 -8.75 -6.02
CA VAL A 138 3.31 -9.01 -5.00
C VAL A 138 3.57 -8.14 -3.78
N VAL A 139 2.54 -7.39 -3.37
CA VAL A 139 2.49 -6.68 -2.08
C VAL A 139 1.65 -7.52 -1.13
N ASN A 140 2.26 -8.06 -0.09
CA ASN A 140 1.59 -8.86 0.92
C ASN A 140 1.39 -8.04 2.20
N LEU A 141 0.23 -8.19 2.81
CA LEU A 141 -0.12 -7.65 4.11
C LEU A 141 -0.80 -8.75 4.93
N GLU A 142 -0.17 -9.17 6.01
CA GLU A 142 -0.66 -10.22 6.90
C GLU A 142 -1.03 -9.63 8.25
N SER A 143 -2.28 -9.84 8.68
CA SER A 143 -2.71 -9.50 10.04
C SER A 143 -2.21 -10.55 11.04
N GLN A 144 -1.64 -10.09 12.16
CA GLN A 144 -1.19 -10.93 13.28
C GLN A 144 -2.19 -10.92 14.45
N THR A 145 -3.31 -10.22 14.30
CA THR A 145 -4.37 -10.06 15.32
C THR A 145 -5.67 -10.72 14.85
N GLN A 146 -6.37 -11.43 15.74
CA GLN A 146 -7.60 -12.16 15.40
C GLN A 146 -8.84 -11.27 15.25
N ASP A 147 -8.91 -10.14 15.97
CA ASP A 147 -10.09 -9.25 16.02
C ASP A 147 -9.94 -7.96 15.20
N GLY A 148 -8.78 -7.77 14.55
CA GLY A 148 -8.43 -6.56 13.84
C GLY A 148 -8.56 -6.71 12.32
N ASP A 149 -9.11 -5.68 11.64
CA ASP A 149 -9.16 -5.61 10.18
C ASP A 149 -8.36 -4.41 9.69
N ILE A 150 -7.52 -4.66 8.69
CA ILE A 150 -6.62 -3.68 8.08
C ILE A 150 -6.90 -3.60 6.59
N ASP A 151 -6.56 -2.51 5.91
CA ASP A 151 -6.65 -2.41 4.46
C ASP A 151 -5.34 -2.00 3.82
N LEU A 152 -5.14 -2.49 2.60
CA LEU A 152 -3.95 -2.21 1.80
C LEU A 152 -4.32 -1.30 0.63
N TYR A 153 -3.65 -0.16 0.54
CA TYR A 153 -3.74 0.75 -0.61
C TYR A 153 -2.36 0.99 -1.19
N VAL A 154 -2.24 1.00 -2.52
CA VAL A 154 -0.98 1.21 -3.22
C VAL A 154 -1.14 2.29 -4.27
N SER A 155 -0.13 3.14 -4.38
CA SER A 155 -0.01 4.17 -5.41
C SER A 155 1.42 4.28 -5.92
N LYS A 156 1.56 4.82 -7.11
CA LYS A 156 2.82 5.23 -7.73
C LYS A 156 2.95 6.75 -7.57
N HIS A 157 4.18 7.22 -7.44
CA HIS A 157 4.49 8.65 -7.48
C HIS A 157 3.81 9.31 -8.70
N PRO A 158 3.15 10.49 -8.54
CA PRO A 158 3.33 11.47 -7.44
C PRO A 158 2.48 11.27 -6.19
N LEU A 159 1.57 10.29 -6.15
CA LEU A 159 0.73 10.08 -4.97
C LEU A 159 1.50 9.32 -3.88
N LEU A 160 1.93 10.05 -2.85
CA LEU A 160 2.74 9.51 -1.74
C LEU A 160 1.92 8.90 -0.60
N PHE A 161 0.72 9.42 -0.35
CA PHE A 161 -0.12 8.99 0.77
C PHE A 161 -1.45 8.47 0.24
N PRO A 162 -1.48 7.23 -0.28
CA PRO A 162 -2.73 6.66 -0.73
C PRO A 162 -3.71 6.54 0.44
N THR A 163 -4.99 6.82 0.17
CA THR A 163 -6.08 6.76 1.13
C THR A 163 -7.19 5.87 0.58
N GLN A 164 -8.22 5.62 1.39
CA GLN A 164 -9.41 4.89 0.96
C GLN A 164 -10.05 5.49 -0.31
N HIS A 165 -9.99 6.81 -0.48
CA HIS A 165 -10.63 7.51 -1.61
C HIS A 165 -9.64 7.88 -2.73
N GLN A 166 -8.33 7.82 -2.46
CA GLN A 166 -7.31 8.23 -3.41
C GLN A 166 -6.18 7.20 -3.42
N HIS A 167 -6.25 6.24 -4.34
CA HIS A 167 -5.25 5.18 -4.54
C HIS A 167 -5.32 4.68 -5.98
N MET A 168 -4.36 3.84 -6.40
CA MET A 168 -4.42 3.18 -7.71
C MET A 168 -4.80 1.71 -7.61
N TRP A 169 -4.36 1.03 -6.55
CA TRP A 169 -4.71 -0.35 -6.28
C TRP A 169 -5.06 -0.53 -4.82
N SER A 170 -5.94 -1.47 -4.53
CA SER A 170 -6.31 -1.82 -3.16
C SER A 170 -6.60 -3.31 -3.01
N SER A 171 -6.51 -3.82 -1.78
CA SER A 171 -7.01 -5.14 -1.41
C SER A 171 -7.81 -4.99 -0.12
N HIS A 172 -9.06 -5.46 -0.13
CA HIS A 172 -10.03 -5.28 0.97
C HIS A 172 -10.41 -6.61 1.66
N ASP A 173 -9.95 -7.75 1.15
CA ASP A 173 -10.30 -9.12 1.62
C ASP A 173 -9.93 -9.34 3.09
N MET A 174 -10.71 -10.04 3.92
CA MET A 174 -10.32 -10.23 5.33
C MET A 174 -9.21 -11.29 5.46
N GLY A 175 -8.18 -10.99 6.26
CA GLY A 175 -7.02 -11.87 6.49
C GLY A 175 -5.74 -11.40 5.79
N SER A 176 -5.00 -12.32 5.15
CA SER A 176 -3.79 -12.00 4.39
C SER A 176 -4.17 -11.38 3.03
N LYS A 177 -3.89 -10.09 2.87
CA LYS A 177 -4.18 -9.32 1.67
C LYS A 177 -2.96 -9.31 0.76
N ALA A 178 -3.09 -9.91 -0.42
CA ALA A 178 -2.04 -9.93 -1.42
C ALA A 178 -2.51 -9.18 -2.67
N LEU A 179 -1.81 -8.10 -3.02
CA LEU A 179 -2.00 -7.40 -4.28
C LEU A 179 -0.94 -7.87 -5.27
N VAL A 180 -1.38 -8.47 -6.38
CA VAL A 180 -0.51 -8.95 -7.45
C VAL A 180 -0.55 -7.94 -8.61
N LEU A 181 0.60 -7.38 -8.96
CA LEU A 181 0.77 -6.42 -10.06
C LEU A 181 1.58 -7.07 -11.19
N GLY A 182 1.03 -7.03 -12.39
CA GLY A 182 1.60 -7.64 -13.59
C GLY A 182 1.95 -6.63 -14.67
N ALA A 183 2.68 -7.07 -15.71
CA ALA A 183 3.03 -6.21 -16.84
C ALA A 183 1.80 -5.74 -17.64
N GLU A 184 0.67 -6.41 -17.48
CA GLU A 184 -0.63 -6.02 -18.03
C GLU A 184 -1.24 -4.76 -17.39
N ASP A 185 -0.78 -4.36 -16.20
CA ASP A 185 -1.28 -3.18 -15.51
C ASP A 185 -0.70 -1.90 -16.14
N GLN A 186 -1.54 -1.13 -16.84
CA GLN A 186 -1.12 0.05 -17.60
C GLN A 186 -0.41 1.15 -16.77
N ASN A 187 -0.66 1.19 -15.46
CA ASN A 187 -0.06 2.14 -14.53
C ASN A 187 1.15 1.58 -13.75
N PHE A 188 1.51 0.32 -14.00
CA PHE A 188 2.63 -0.36 -13.34
C PHE A 188 3.90 -0.31 -14.21
N GLY A 189 5.06 -0.18 -13.58
CA GLY A 189 6.35 0.05 -14.26
C GLY A 189 7.50 0.29 -13.29
N SER A 190 8.69 0.64 -13.80
CA SER A 190 9.74 1.18 -12.93
C SER A 190 9.31 2.52 -12.29
N GLY A 191 9.87 2.82 -11.13
CA GLY A 191 9.58 4.02 -10.36
C GLY A 191 9.35 3.79 -8.88
N THR A 192 8.92 4.84 -8.19
CA THR A 192 8.68 4.82 -6.74
C THR A 192 7.20 4.65 -6.43
N TYR A 193 6.92 3.78 -5.47
CA TYR A 193 5.59 3.39 -5.02
C TYR A 193 5.45 3.66 -3.53
N SER A 194 4.21 3.92 -3.13
CA SER A 194 3.82 4.09 -1.73
C SER A 194 2.71 3.10 -1.39
N VAL A 195 2.79 2.53 -0.21
CA VAL A 195 1.83 1.59 0.36
C VAL A 195 1.26 2.21 1.61
N ALA A 196 -0.05 2.21 1.76
CA ALA A 196 -0.73 2.57 2.99
C ALA A 196 -1.40 1.34 3.58
N VAL A 197 -1.15 1.12 4.86
CA VAL A 197 -1.86 0.15 5.70
C VAL A 197 -2.82 0.95 6.58
N TYR A 198 -4.10 0.71 6.42
CA TYR A 198 -5.17 1.40 7.15
C TYR A 198 -5.77 0.50 8.22
N GLY A 199 -5.98 0.97 9.44
CA GLY A 199 -6.75 0.25 10.46
C GLY A 199 -8.24 0.43 10.22
N PHE A 200 -8.92 -0.56 9.63
CA PHE A 200 -10.36 -0.48 9.38
C PHE A 200 -11.17 -0.71 10.67
N LYS A 201 -10.77 -1.69 11.49
CA LYS A 201 -11.44 -2.05 12.73
C LYS A 201 -10.44 -2.55 13.77
N GLY A 202 -10.46 -1.96 14.96
CA GLY A 202 -9.57 -2.30 16.07
C GLY A 202 -8.09 -2.00 15.81
N THR A 203 -7.30 -2.06 16.89
CA THR A 203 -5.84 -1.97 16.79
C THR A 203 -5.27 -3.30 16.29
N SER A 204 -4.56 -3.25 15.18
CA SER A 204 -4.06 -4.44 14.49
C SER A 204 -2.54 -4.43 14.38
N LYS A 205 -1.91 -5.56 14.72
CA LYS A 205 -0.50 -5.81 14.39
C LYS A 205 -0.43 -6.50 13.05
N TYR A 206 0.52 -6.11 12.21
CA TYR A 206 0.61 -6.64 10.85
C TYR A 206 2.05 -6.78 10.38
N LEU A 207 2.22 -7.52 9.29
CA LEU A 207 3.47 -7.69 8.57
C LEU A 207 3.23 -7.36 7.10
N VAL A 208 3.97 -6.38 6.58
CA VAL A 208 3.88 -5.92 5.19
C VAL A 208 5.16 -6.28 4.46
N SER A 209 5.05 -6.77 3.22
CA SER A 209 6.22 -7.09 2.40
C SER A 209 5.93 -6.87 0.92
N VAL A 210 6.99 -6.59 0.17
CA VAL A 210 6.94 -6.57 -1.30
C VAL A 210 7.93 -7.58 -1.84
N ILE A 211 7.48 -8.44 -2.74
CA ILE A 211 8.28 -9.52 -3.31
C ILE A 211 8.09 -9.60 -4.82
N VAL A 212 9.13 -10.08 -5.49
CA VAL A 212 9.08 -10.47 -6.90
C VAL A 212 9.06 -11.99 -6.95
N GLN A 213 8.00 -12.57 -7.49
CA GLN A 213 7.79 -14.01 -7.55
C GLN A 213 7.93 -14.50 -8.99
N ASP A 214 8.89 -15.40 -9.23
CA ASP A 214 9.07 -16.03 -10.53
C ASP A 214 7.88 -16.96 -10.86
N VAL A 215 7.24 -16.73 -12.00
CA VAL A 215 6.13 -17.55 -12.51
C VAL A 215 6.64 -18.95 -12.89
N SER A 216 7.91 -19.04 -13.30
CA SER A 216 8.57 -20.27 -13.75
C SER A 216 8.67 -21.37 -12.68
N ARG A 217 8.64 -21.02 -11.38
CA ARG A 217 8.74 -21.98 -10.27
C ARG A 217 7.40 -22.50 -9.73
N GLN A 218 6.26 -21.95 -10.15
CA GLN A 218 4.94 -22.47 -9.74
C GLN A 218 4.49 -23.71 -10.51
N LYS A 219 5.15 -24.08 -11.62
CA LYS A 219 5.00 -25.40 -12.26
C LYS A 219 5.94 -26.46 -11.66
N LEU A 220 6.14 -26.53 -10.35
CA LEU A 220 6.85 -27.65 -9.71
C LEU A 220 6.46 -27.69 -8.21
N GLY A 221 5.18 -27.97 -7.95
CA GLY A 221 4.63 -28.08 -6.59
C GLY A 221 3.23 -28.71 -6.50
N GLN A 222 2.57 -28.99 -7.63
CA GLN A 222 1.32 -29.76 -7.68
C GLN A 222 1.35 -30.80 -8.80
N TYR A 223 2.38 -31.64 -8.85
CA TYR A 223 2.31 -32.95 -9.53
C TYR A 223 3.17 -33.96 -8.76
N ALA A 224 2.83 -34.19 -7.50
CA ALA A 224 3.03 -35.49 -6.87
C ALA A 224 1.71 -36.28 -6.97
N ALA A 225 1.27 -36.49 -8.21
CA ALA A 225 0.45 -37.63 -8.57
C ALA A 225 1.16 -38.24 -9.78
N SER A 226 1.94 -39.25 -9.47
CA SER A 226 2.65 -40.17 -10.35
C SER A 226 2.11 -40.24 -11.77
N SER A 227 2.95 -39.87 -12.73
CA SER A 227 2.97 -40.51 -14.05
C SER A 227 3.34 -41.97 -13.85
N SER A 228 2.33 -42.74 -13.49
CA SER A 228 2.34 -44.18 -13.51
C SER A 228 1.09 -44.56 -14.26
N SER A 229 1.28 -45.18 -15.41
CA SER A 229 0.28 -45.82 -16.23
C SER A 229 -0.58 -46.71 -15.33
N PHE A 230 -1.72 -46.22 -14.90
CA PHE A 230 -2.71 -46.97 -14.13
C PHE A 230 -4.03 -46.86 -14.88
N ALA A 231 -4.70 -48.01 -15.00
CA ALA A 231 -5.97 -48.24 -15.65
C ALA A 231 -6.95 -47.07 -15.55
N GLU A 232 -7.78 -46.88 -16.59
CA GLU A 232 -8.99 -46.05 -16.53
C GLU A 232 -9.76 -46.37 -15.23
N VAL A 233 -9.58 -45.53 -14.20
CA VAL A 233 -10.37 -45.63 -12.98
C VAL A 233 -11.65 -44.90 -13.28
N ASP A 234 -12.74 -45.65 -13.37
CA ASP A 234 -14.08 -45.09 -13.47
C ASP A 234 -14.32 -44.13 -12.27
N THR A 235 -14.64 -42.87 -12.57
CA THR A 235 -14.89 -41.82 -11.59
C THR A 235 -16.31 -41.28 -11.77
N VAL A 236 -17.00 -41.06 -10.65
CA VAL A 236 -18.39 -40.60 -10.62
C VAL A 236 -18.47 -39.29 -9.86
N GLU A 237 -19.30 -38.37 -10.34
CA GLU A 237 -19.56 -37.09 -9.68
C GLU A 237 -20.36 -37.30 -8.39
N CYS A 238 -19.84 -36.78 -7.28
CA CYS A 238 -20.57 -36.74 -6.01
C CYS A 238 -21.81 -35.88 -6.11
N ARG A 239 -22.97 -36.44 -5.72
CA ARG A 239 -24.25 -35.72 -5.76
C ARG A 239 -24.27 -34.46 -4.90
N ASN A 240 -23.50 -34.43 -3.82
CA ASN A 240 -23.40 -33.31 -2.88
C ASN A 240 -22.31 -32.30 -3.32
N CYS A 241 -21.02 -32.64 -3.21
CA CYS A 241 -19.96 -31.65 -3.46
C CYS A 241 -19.57 -31.42 -4.93
N LYS A 242 -20.17 -32.16 -5.88
CA LYS A 242 -19.88 -32.06 -7.32
C LYS A 242 -18.43 -32.37 -7.73
N ARG A 243 -17.62 -32.95 -6.84
CA ARG A 243 -16.30 -33.49 -7.19
C ARG A 243 -16.40 -34.89 -7.77
N TYR A 244 -15.54 -35.19 -8.74
CA TYR A 244 -15.35 -36.54 -9.26
C TYR A 244 -14.56 -37.39 -8.28
N VAL A 245 -15.13 -38.53 -7.89
CA VAL A 245 -14.57 -39.47 -6.93
C VAL A 245 -14.56 -40.86 -7.56
N PRO A 246 -13.52 -41.70 -7.37
CA PRO A 246 -13.50 -43.06 -7.91
C PRO A 246 -14.78 -43.85 -7.57
N SER A 247 -15.36 -44.56 -8.54
CA SER A 247 -16.62 -45.32 -8.39
C SER A 247 -16.56 -46.28 -7.21
N ARG A 248 -15.39 -46.84 -6.91
CA ARG A 248 -15.14 -47.73 -5.77
C ARG A 248 -15.31 -47.08 -4.39
N THR A 249 -15.15 -45.76 -4.28
CA THR A 249 -15.18 -45.01 -3.01
C THR A 249 -16.32 -44.00 -2.92
N ILE A 250 -17.14 -43.86 -3.97
CA ILE A 250 -18.21 -42.86 -4.04
C ILE A 250 -19.21 -42.98 -2.89
N ALA A 251 -19.61 -44.20 -2.52
CA ALA A 251 -20.58 -44.42 -1.44
C ALA A 251 -20.07 -43.93 -0.08
N LEU A 252 -18.80 -44.20 0.24
CA LEU A 252 -18.17 -43.74 1.48
C LEU A 252 -18.00 -42.22 1.47
N HIS A 253 -17.55 -41.67 0.34
CA HIS A 253 -17.40 -40.24 0.17
C HIS A 253 -18.75 -39.52 0.29
N GLU A 254 -19.81 -39.99 -0.36
CA GLU A 254 -21.14 -39.37 -0.29
C GLU A 254 -21.72 -39.42 1.13
N ALA A 255 -21.55 -40.53 1.84
CA ALA A 255 -21.99 -40.65 3.23
C ALA A 255 -21.26 -39.68 4.17
N TYR A 256 -19.95 -39.48 3.99
CA TYR A 256 -19.18 -38.50 4.77
C TYR A 256 -19.49 -37.05 4.33
N CYS A 257 -19.46 -36.80 3.03
CA CYS A 257 -19.66 -35.49 2.44
C CYS A 257 -21.05 -34.93 2.75
N SER A 258 -22.10 -35.76 2.74
CA SER A 258 -23.47 -35.31 3.08
C SER A 258 -23.64 -34.93 4.55
N ARG A 259 -22.77 -35.40 5.45
CA ARG A 259 -22.82 -35.09 6.89
C ARG A 259 -21.98 -33.87 7.26
N HIS A 260 -20.86 -33.67 6.57
CA HIS A 260 -19.87 -32.65 6.92
C HIS A 260 -19.86 -31.46 5.98
N ASN A 261 -20.49 -31.56 4.80
CA ASN A 261 -20.51 -30.48 3.83
C ASN A 261 -21.93 -30.13 3.42
N ILE A 262 -22.19 -28.84 3.29
CA ILE A 262 -23.44 -28.26 2.83
C ILE A 262 -23.19 -27.41 1.59
N ILE A 263 -24.08 -27.52 0.61
CA ILE A 263 -24.08 -26.64 -0.55
C ILE A 263 -24.85 -25.38 -0.20
N CYS A 264 -24.26 -24.23 -0.47
CA CYS A 264 -24.95 -22.96 -0.37
C CYS A 264 -26.18 -22.95 -1.29
N GLN A 265 -27.36 -22.70 -0.71
CA GLN A 265 -28.65 -22.67 -1.42
C GLN A 265 -28.95 -21.32 -2.08
N HIS A 266 -28.08 -20.31 -1.93
CA HIS A 266 -28.26 -19.02 -2.57
C HIS A 266 -28.19 -19.16 -4.09
N ALA A 267 -29.15 -18.56 -4.79
CA ALA A 267 -29.23 -18.60 -6.25
C ALA A 267 -27.90 -18.12 -6.86
N GLY A 268 -27.27 -18.97 -7.67
CA GLY A 268 -26.01 -18.66 -8.36
C GLY A 268 -24.73 -18.81 -7.53
N CYS A 269 -24.79 -19.21 -6.24
CA CYS A 269 -23.58 -19.42 -5.43
C CYS A 269 -22.99 -20.83 -5.62
N GLY A 270 -23.72 -21.88 -5.21
CA GLY A 270 -23.32 -23.28 -5.39
C GLY A 270 -22.04 -23.71 -4.65
N VAL A 271 -21.46 -22.86 -3.78
CA VAL A 271 -20.24 -23.16 -3.02
C VAL A 271 -20.53 -24.28 -2.01
N VAL A 272 -19.60 -25.23 -1.91
CA VAL A 272 -19.65 -26.34 -0.95
C VAL A 272 -18.82 -25.95 0.26
N LEU A 273 -19.46 -25.84 1.41
CA LEU A 273 -18.88 -25.39 2.67
C LEU A 273 -18.90 -26.53 3.67
N ARG A 274 -17.99 -26.52 4.64
CA ARG A 274 -18.14 -27.39 5.81
C ARG A 274 -19.32 -26.93 6.65
N THR A 275 -19.99 -27.86 7.34
CA THR A 275 -21.13 -27.55 8.21
C THR A 275 -20.79 -26.48 9.25
N GLU A 276 -19.57 -26.51 9.79
CA GLU A 276 -19.05 -25.54 10.77
C GLU A 276 -18.81 -24.14 10.18
N GLU A 277 -18.49 -24.03 8.90
CA GLU A 277 -18.19 -22.77 8.22
C GLU A 277 -19.44 -22.13 7.59
N ALA A 278 -20.49 -22.93 7.39
CA ALA A 278 -21.70 -22.53 6.69
C ALA A 278 -22.46 -21.38 7.38
N GLU A 279 -22.42 -21.29 8.71
CA GLU A 279 -23.05 -20.20 9.47
C GLU A 279 -22.36 -18.85 9.26
N SER A 280 -21.07 -18.90 8.93
CA SER A 280 -20.25 -17.74 8.60
C SER A 280 -20.37 -17.33 7.13
N HIS A 281 -20.94 -18.16 6.25
CA HIS A 281 -21.11 -17.84 4.83
C HIS A 281 -22.38 -17.02 4.60
N VAL A 282 -22.24 -15.80 4.11
CA VAL A 282 -23.33 -14.85 3.86
C VAL A 282 -23.26 -14.27 2.45
N HIS A 283 -24.34 -13.66 1.97
CA HIS A 283 -24.37 -12.99 0.66
C HIS A 283 -24.80 -11.54 0.83
N CYS A 284 -24.27 -10.67 -0.01
CA CYS A 284 -24.71 -9.28 -0.06
C CYS A 284 -26.11 -9.19 -0.67
N GLU A 285 -27.04 -8.56 0.05
CA GLU A 285 -28.41 -8.35 -0.41
C GLU A 285 -28.51 -7.44 -1.64
N LYS A 286 -27.51 -6.57 -1.87
CA LYS A 286 -27.50 -5.60 -2.98
C LYS A 286 -26.86 -6.14 -4.26
N CYS A 287 -25.81 -6.97 -4.16
CA CYS A 287 -25.08 -7.46 -5.33
C CYS A 287 -25.00 -8.98 -5.46
N GLY A 288 -25.52 -9.74 -4.50
CA GLY A 288 -25.61 -11.21 -4.52
C GLY A 288 -24.28 -11.95 -4.35
N LYS A 289 -23.15 -11.23 -4.20
CA LYS A 289 -21.83 -11.84 -3.99
C LYS A 289 -21.73 -12.50 -2.61
N ALA A 290 -21.00 -13.61 -2.53
CA ALA A 290 -20.79 -14.38 -1.32
C ALA A 290 -19.56 -13.91 -0.54
N PHE A 291 -19.64 -13.92 0.79
CA PHE A 291 -18.63 -13.42 1.73
C PHE A 291 -18.68 -14.20 3.05
N GLN A 292 -17.66 -14.06 3.88
CA GLN A 292 -17.76 -14.43 5.30
C GLN A 292 -18.54 -13.36 6.09
N ARG A 293 -19.14 -13.75 7.22
CA ARG A 293 -20.02 -12.91 8.04
C ARG A 293 -19.28 -11.69 8.58
N GLY A 294 -18.00 -11.80 8.87
CA GLY A 294 -17.16 -10.66 9.26
C GLY A 294 -16.94 -9.66 8.11
N GLU A 295 -16.94 -10.10 6.85
CA GLU A 295 -16.59 -9.30 5.67
C GLU A 295 -17.75 -8.44 5.17
N ILE A 296 -18.99 -8.85 5.50
CA ILE A 296 -20.19 -8.25 4.90
C ILE A 296 -20.39 -6.79 5.32
N GLU A 297 -20.05 -6.45 6.56
CA GLU A 297 -20.16 -5.09 7.11
C GLU A 297 -19.31 -4.12 6.27
N LYS A 298 -18.07 -4.50 6.03
CA LYS A 298 -17.13 -3.73 5.22
C LYS A 298 -17.51 -3.67 3.75
N HIS A 299 -17.97 -4.79 3.17
CA HIS A 299 -18.46 -4.81 1.80
C HIS A 299 -19.60 -3.79 1.60
N MET A 300 -20.54 -3.73 2.55
CA MET A 300 -21.65 -2.78 2.50
C MET A 300 -21.17 -1.33 2.60
N LYS A 301 -20.24 -1.05 3.53
CA LYS A 301 -19.66 0.28 3.72
C LYS A 301 -18.90 0.78 2.49
N VAL A 302 -18.07 -0.07 1.87
CA VAL A 302 -17.19 0.33 0.78
C VAL A 302 -17.92 0.41 -0.57
N PHE A 303 -18.82 -0.53 -0.86
CA PHE A 303 -19.39 -0.67 -2.22
C PHE A 303 -20.83 -0.19 -2.33
N HIS A 304 -21.51 0.07 -1.20
CA HIS A 304 -22.95 0.32 -1.19
C HIS A 304 -23.40 1.51 -0.34
N GLU A 305 -22.48 2.17 0.37
CA GLU A 305 -22.75 3.42 1.08
C GLU A 305 -22.47 4.61 0.16
N PRO A 306 -23.44 5.52 -0.06
CA PRO A 306 -23.23 6.70 -0.89
C PRO A 306 -22.25 7.68 -0.22
N LEU A 307 -21.22 8.10 -0.95
CA LEU A 307 -20.34 9.18 -0.53
C LEU A 307 -20.87 10.50 -1.11
N TYR A 308 -21.07 11.51 -0.25
CA TYR A 308 -21.47 12.84 -0.66
C TYR A 308 -20.24 13.72 -0.90
N CYS A 309 -20.10 14.27 -2.10
CA CYS A 309 -19.09 15.29 -2.36
C CYS A 309 -19.56 16.62 -1.73
N SER A 310 -18.76 17.18 -0.83
CA SER A 310 -18.89 18.55 -0.32
C SER A 310 -18.05 19.52 -1.13
#